data_AF-A0A0D0CTY3-F1
#
_entry.id   AF-A0A0D0CTY3-F1
#
_cell.length_a   1.000
_cell.length_b   1.000
_cell.length_c   1.000
_cell.angle_alpha   90.00
_cell.angle_beta   90.00
_cell.angle_gamma   90.00
#
_symmetry.space_group_name_H-M   'P 1'
#
loop_
_entity.id
_entity.type
_entity.pdbx_description
1 polymer ?
#
loop_
_entity_poly.entity_id
_entity_poly.type
_entity_poly.pdbx_seq_one_letter_code
_entity_poly.pdbx_strand_id
1 'polypeptide(L)'
;VPNIRQVVSGAHVSIILKIDQPTGRQVQGTVAEVLTSGDHPRGIKVRLVDGRVGRVQRMVTEEEARVGSEGLRNLGRNGEPIRSASMLMRNPRHREEQGISAPSGFTLDDFFPPESSLPCEETQNSSGHIPEIIPHPAIQTCPVCYEFEGDELAVAHHVNSHFD
;
A
#
# COMPACT_ATOMS: atom_id res chain seq x y z
N VAL A 1 32.81 7.73 -0.31
CA VAL A 1 31.51 7.83 0.38
C VAL A 1 31.63 8.92 1.44
N PRO A 2 30.77 9.95 1.45
CA PRO A 2 30.84 11.04 2.42
C PRO A 2 30.63 10.52 3.85
N ASN A 3 31.24 11.21 4.82
CA ASN A 3 31.11 10.86 6.23
C ASN A 3 29.75 11.28 6.78
N ILE A 4 29.26 10.62 7.84
CA ILE A 4 27.97 10.96 8.46
C ILE A 4 27.90 12.39 8.97
N ARG A 5 29.04 12.98 9.36
CA ARG A 5 29.11 14.40 9.76
C ARG A 5 28.83 15.39 8.63
N GLN A 6 29.03 14.97 7.38
CA GLN A 6 28.79 15.82 6.20
C GLN A 6 27.33 15.72 5.73
N VAL A 7 26.65 14.62 6.05
CA VAL A 7 25.28 14.36 5.63
C VAL A 7 24.34 14.74 6.78
N VAL A 8 23.87 15.98 6.75
CA VAL A 8 22.89 16.52 7.70
C VAL A 8 21.52 16.66 7.03
N SER A 9 20.46 16.79 7.84
CA SER A 9 19.15 17.20 7.34
C SER A 9 19.25 18.55 6.63
N GLY A 10 18.62 18.68 5.47
CA GLY A 10 18.75 19.84 4.59
C GLY A 10 19.94 19.80 3.61
N ALA A 11 20.85 18.82 3.72
CA ALA A 11 21.96 18.71 2.78
C ALA A 11 21.51 18.21 1.39
N HIS A 12 22.22 18.65 0.35
CA HIS A 12 22.02 18.21 -1.03
C HIS A 12 22.88 16.99 -1.32
N VAL A 13 22.24 15.88 -1.67
CA VAL A 13 22.90 14.59 -1.88
C VAL A 13 22.42 13.88 -3.14
N SER A 14 23.30 13.05 -3.68
CA SER A 14 23.00 12.12 -4.76
C SER A 14 22.87 10.72 -4.17
N ILE A 15 21.68 10.14 -4.28
CA ILE A 15 21.35 8.84 -3.69
C ILE A 15 21.06 7.80 -4.76
N ILE A 16 21.34 6.54 -4.42
CA ILE A 16 20.86 5.38 -5.18
C ILE A 16 19.68 4.77 -4.44
N LEU A 17 18.53 4.67 -5.11
CA LEU A 17 17.34 4.01 -4.58
C LEU A 17 17.53 2.49 -4.58
N LYS A 18 16.77 1.77 -3.75
CA LYS A 18 16.82 0.31 -3.73
C LYS A 18 16.52 -0.31 -5.10
N ILE A 19 15.53 0.23 -5.81
CA ILE A 19 15.14 -0.21 -7.16
C ILE A 19 16.26 0.03 -8.19
N ASP A 20 17.04 1.09 -8.00
CA ASP A 20 18.13 1.49 -8.90
C ASP A 20 19.50 0.92 -8.50
N GLN A 21 19.60 0.12 -7.43
CA GLN A 21 20.87 -0.53 -7.05
C GLN A 21 21.51 -1.40 -8.16
N PRO A 22 20.77 -2.19 -8.96
CA PRO A 22 21.38 -2.92 -10.08
C PRO A 22 21.79 -2.00 -11.23
N THR A 23 21.06 -0.91 -11.46
CA THR A 23 21.30 0.02 -12.58
C THR A 23 22.32 1.10 -12.25
N GLY A 24 22.54 1.37 -10.96
CA GLY A 24 23.39 2.46 -10.48
C GLY A 24 22.83 3.86 -10.73
N ARG A 25 21.54 3.98 -11.08
CA ARG A 25 20.92 5.28 -11.35
C ARG A 25 20.88 6.09 -10.06
N GLN A 26 21.32 7.33 -10.18
CA GLN A 26 21.37 8.27 -9.06
C GLN A 26 20.25 9.29 -9.17
N VAL A 27 19.68 9.63 -8.03
CA VAL A 27 18.65 10.64 -7.86
C VAL A 27 19.20 11.71 -6.92
N GLN A 28 19.18 12.96 -7.37
CA GLN A 28 19.59 14.08 -6.54
C GLN A 28 18.38 14.63 -5.79
N GLY A 29 18.61 15.09 -4.56
CA GLY A 29 17.58 15.75 -3.77
C GLY A 29 18.09 16.22 -2.42
N THR A 30 17.17 16.74 -1.63
CA THR A 30 17.45 17.28 -0.30
C THR A 30 17.14 16.22 0.77
N VAL A 31 18.05 16.03 1.73
CA VAL A 31 17.86 15.10 2.85
C VAL A 31 16.79 15.64 3.80
N ALA A 32 15.76 14.84 4.05
CA ALA A 32 14.81 15.07 5.14
C ALA A 32 15.33 14.49 6.45
N GLU A 33 15.76 13.21 6.42
CA GLU A 33 16.14 12.47 7.62
C GLU A 33 17.28 11.49 7.33
N VAL A 34 18.22 11.37 8.28
CA VAL A 34 19.32 10.41 8.23
C VAL A 34 18.92 9.17 9.03
N LEU A 35 18.79 8.03 8.36
CA LEU A 35 18.22 6.78 8.94
C LEU A 35 19.28 5.82 9.47
N THR A 36 20.52 6.26 9.60
CA THR A 36 21.66 5.39 9.78
C THR A 36 22.73 6.10 10.58
N SER A 37 23.32 5.40 11.55
CA SER A 37 24.30 5.93 12.49
C SER A 37 25.57 5.07 12.45
N GLY A 38 26.73 5.71 12.26
CA GLY A 38 28.03 5.04 12.22
C GLY A 38 28.78 5.19 10.89
N ASP A 39 29.84 4.39 10.74
CA ASP A 39 30.59 4.30 9.48
C ASP A 39 29.99 3.21 8.60
N HIS A 40 29.60 3.60 7.38
CA HIS A 40 28.93 2.70 6.45
C HIS A 40 29.75 2.59 5.16
N PRO A 41 30.44 1.46 4.93
CA PRO A 41 31.34 1.30 3.78
C PRO A 41 30.60 1.38 2.43
N ARG A 42 29.29 1.06 2.43
CA ARG A 42 28.42 1.10 1.24
C ARG A 42 27.52 2.35 1.17
N GLY A 43 27.73 3.34 2.02
CA GLY A 43 26.91 4.57 2.04
C GLY A 43 25.89 4.66 3.17
N ILE A 44 25.63 5.89 3.56
CA ILE A 44 24.66 6.28 4.61
C ILE A 44 23.26 6.21 4.01
N LYS A 45 22.32 5.60 4.74
CA LYS A 45 20.91 5.56 4.33
C LYS A 45 20.21 6.86 4.74
N VAL A 46 19.55 7.50 3.80
CA VAL A 46 18.81 8.75 4.02
C VAL A 46 17.44 8.69 3.39
N ARG A 47 16.52 9.48 3.92
CA ARG A 47 15.22 9.80 3.35
C ARG A 47 15.28 11.20 2.75
N LEU A 48 14.89 11.36 1.49
CA LEU A 48 14.74 12.67 0.85
C LEU A 48 13.42 13.34 1.26
N VAL A 49 13.33 14.65 1.04
CA VAL A 49 12.08 15.44 1.18
C VAL A 49 10.92 14.89 0.33
N ASP A 50 11.22 14.23 -0.79
CA ASP A 50 10.23 13.56 -1.63
C ASP A 50 9.65 12.26 -1.01
N GLY A 51 10.15 11.84 0.15
CA GLY A 51 9.78 10.58 0.82
C GLY A 51 10.55 9.35 0.32
N ARG A 52 11.36 9.48 -0.74
CA ARG A 52 12.21 8.42 -1.28
C ARG A 52 13.38 8.09 -0.35
N VAL A 53 13.73 6.81 -0.27
CA VAL A 53 14.80 6.31 0.61
C VAL A 53 15.90 5.64 -0.20
N GLY A 54 17.15 6.01 0.06
CA GLY A 54 18.31 5.46 -0.67
C GLY A 54 19.62 5.58 0.09
N ARG A 55 20.71 5.14 -0.57
CA ARG A 55 22.09 5.23 -0.07
C ARG A 55 22.79 6.44 -0.69
N VAL A 56 23.44 7.27 0.12
CA VAL A 56 24.21 8.43 -0.37
C VAL A 56 25.51 7.97 -1.03
N GLN A 57 25.72 8.38 -2.28
CA GLN A 57 26.96 8.16 -3.02
C GLN A 57 27.90 9.37 -2.93
N ARG A 58 27.37 10.57 -3.16
CA ARG A 58 28.13 11.83 -3.19
C ARG A 58 27.28 13.02 -2.72
N MET A 59 27.96 14.07 -2.26
CA MET A 59 27.37 15.39 -2.05
C MET A 59 27.19 16.09 -3.40
N VAL A 60 26.17 16.93 -3.51
CA VAL A 60 25.86 17.71 -4.73
C VAL A 60 25.73 19.19 -4.36
N THR A 61 25.90 20.05 -5.35
CA THR A 61 25.58 21.47 -5.18
C THR A 61 24.06 21.67 -5.17
N GLU A 62 23.61 22.79 -4.60
CA GLU A 62 22.19 23.15 -4.53
C GLU A 62 21.51 23.14 -5.91
N GLU A 63 22.19 23.67 -6.93
CA GLU A 63 21.66 23.75 -8.30
C GLU A 63 21.38 22.35 -8.90
N GLU A 64 22.30 21.40 -8.70
CA GLU A 64 22.13 20.02 -9.17
C GLU A 64 20.98 19.31 -8.43
N ALA A 65 20.78 19.60 -7.14
CA ALA A 65 19.68 19.04 -6.36
C ALA A 65 18.32 19.63 -6.75
N ARG A 66 18.27 20.92 -7.11
CA ARG A 66 17.06 21.54 -7.65
C ARG A 66 16.66 20.85 -8.94
N VAL A 67 17.54 20.80 -9.94
CA VAL A 67 17.25 20.19 -11.25
C VAL A 67 16.81 18.72 -11.11
N GLY A 68 17.48 17.95 -10.25
CA GLY A 68 17.15 16.54 -10.02
C GLY A 68 15.80 16.31 -9.32
N SER A 69 15.39 17.20 -8.42
CA SER A 69 14.07 17.11 -7.77
C SER A 69 12.94 17.59 -8.68
N GLU A 70 13.17 18.61 -9.54
CA GLU A 70 12.14 19.08 -10.48
C GLU A 70 11.79 18.04 -11.54
N GLY A 71 12.79 17.30 -12.03
CA GLY A 71 12.60 16.29 -13.08
C GLY A 71 11.82 15.05 -12.64
N LEU A 72 11.67 14.81 -11.33
CA LEU A 72 11.05 13.59 -10.79
C LEU A 72 9.71 13.82 -10.04
N ARG A 73 9.16 15.05 -10.08
CA ARG A 73 7.86 15.40 -9.47
C ARG A 73 6.68 14.52 -9.93
N ASN A 74 6.82 13.93 -11.12
CA ASN A 74 5.79 13.12 -11.79
C ASN A 74 6.06 11.61 -11.74
N LEU A 75 7.04 11.15 -10.94
CA LEU A 75 7.29 9.73 -10.70
C LEU A 75 6.77 9.38 -9.31
N GLY A 76 6.07 8.25 -9.16
CA GLY A 76 5.47 7.84 -7.90
C GLY A 76 6.49 7.73 -6.76
N ARG A 77 6.01 7.52 -5.53
CA ARG A 77 6.82 7.51 -4.28
C ARG A 77 8.08 6.63 -4.31
N ASN A 78 8.15 5.65 -5.21
CA ASN A 78 9.28 4.71 -5.37
C ASN A 78 10.10 4.89 -6.66
N GLY A 79 9.89 5.96 -7.44
CA GLY A 79 10.51 6.13 -8.76
C GLY A 79 9.83 5.34 -9.88
N GLU A 80 8.71 4.67 -9.60
CA GLU A 80 7.86 4.10 -10.65
C GLU A 80 7.25 5.23 -11.50
N PRO A 81 7.19 5.10 -12.83
CA PRO A 81 6.36 6.00 -13.62
C PRO A 81 4.95 5.94 -13.04
N ILE A 82 4.34 7.11 -12.75
CA ILE A 82 2.91 7.14 -12.52
C ILE A 82 2.33 6.49 -13.77
N ARG A 83 1.76 5.28 -13.61
CA ARG A 83 0.86 4.72 -14.62
C ARG A 83 -0.30 5.71 -14.64
N SER A 84 -0.13 6.79 -15.42
CA SER A 84 -1.25 7.60 -15.85
C SER A 84 -2.30 6.61 -16.31
N ALA A 85 -3.51 6.82 -15.85
CA ALA A 85 -4.67 5.95 -16.01
C ALA A 85 -5.10 5.87 -17.49
N SER A 86 -4.19 5.44 -18.34
CA SER A 86 -4.31 5.28 -19.77
C SER A 86 -3.92 3.85 -20.06
N MET A 87 -4.88 3.10 -20.56
CA MET A 87 -4.75 1.74 -21.10
C MET A 87 -4.97 0.59 -20.11
N LEU A 88 -6.15 0.57 -19.48
CA LEU A 88 -6.96 -0.65 -19.43
C LEU A 88 -7.40 -1.04 -20.87
N MET A 89 -6.46 -1.40 -21.74
CA MET A 89 -6.76 -2.31 -22.86
C MET A 89 -6.38 -3.70 -22.37
N ARG A 90 -7.24 -4.28 -21.54
CA ARG A 90 -7.21 -5.72 -21.33
C ARG A 90 -7.68 -6.32 -22.64
N ASN A 91 -6.75 -6.67 -23.53
CA ASN A 91 -7.03 -7.47 -24.72
C ASN A 91 -7.87 -8.68 -24.27
N PRO A 92 -9.14 -8.81 -24.69
CA PRO A 92 -9.84 -10.07 -24.50
C PRO A 92 -9.07 -11.11 -25.30
N ARG A 93 -8.64 -12.15 -24.59
CA ARG A 93 -7.96 -13.29 -25.18
C ARG A 93 -8.84 -13.87 -26.27
N HIS A 94 -8.43 -13.78 -27.53
CA HIS A 94 -8.79 -14.79 -28.51
C HIS A 94 -8.02 -16.06 -28.11
N ARG A 95 -8.60 -16.83 -27.19
CA ARG A 95 -8.17 -18.20 -26.92
C ARG A 95 -9.18 -19.09 -27.62
N GLU A 96 -8.71 -19.72 -28.69
CA GLU A 96 -9.44 -20.70 -29.51
C GLU A 96 -10.26 -21.67 -28.64
N GLU A 97 -11.55 -21.73 -28.96
CA GLU A 97 -12.48 -22.74 -28.47
C GLU A 97 -12.10 -24.10 -29.06
N GLN A 98 -11.35 -24.89 -28.29
CA GLN A 98 -11.36 -26.33 -28.49
C GLN A 98 -12.20 -26.94 -27.38
N GLY A 99 -13.41 -27.33 -27.78
CA GLY A 99 -14.42 -27.91 -26.91
C GLY A 99 -13.90 -29.15 -26.19
N ILE A 100 -14.00 -29.10 -24.87
CA ILE A 100 -14.07 -30.29 -24.04
C ILE A 100 -15.32 -30.07 -23.20
N SER A 101 -16.36 -30.83 -23.52
CA SER A 101 -17.66 -30.81 -22.83
C SER A 101 -17.46 -30.93 -21.32
N ALA A 102 -18.11 -30.06 -20.56
CA ALA A 102 -18.17 -30.16 -19.11
C ALA A 102 -18.69 -31.56 -18.70
N PRO A 103 -18.09 -32.23 -17.70
CA PRO A 103 -18.78 -33.32 -17.03
C PRO A 103 -19.98 -32.69 -16.29
N SER A 104 -21.18 -32.88 -16.84
CA SER A 104 -22.43 -32.59 -16.16
C SER A 104 -22.51 -33.44 -14.90
N GLY A 105 -22.38 -32.83 -13.73
CA GLY A 105 -22.51 -33.59 -12.48
C GLY A 105 -22.31 -32.80 -11.19
N PHE A 106 -21.62 -31.67 -11.20
CA PHE A 106 -21.43 -30.90 -9.98
C PHE A 106 -22.54 -29.86 -9.80
N THR A 107 -23.44 -30.14 -8.86
CA THR A 107 -24.44 -29.19 -8.36
C THR A 107 -23.93 -28.54 -7.08
N LEU A 108 -24.37 -27.32 -6.80
CA LEU A 108 -23.89 -26.49 -5.68
C LEU A 108 -24.06 -27.19 -4.31
N ASP A 109 -25.01 -28.12 -4.21
CA ASP A 109 -25.32 -28.94 -3.04
C ASP A 109 -24.23 -29.96 -2.65
N ASP A 110 -23.25 -30.24 -3.52
CA ASP A 110 -22.15 -31.18 -3.23
C ASP A 110 -21.05 -30.57 -2.33
N PHE A 111 -21.06 -29.23 -2.17
CA PHE A 111 -20.09 -28.46 -1.37
C PHE A 111 -20.64 -27.99 -0.01
N PHE A 112 -21.93 -28.20 0.27
CA PHE A 112 -22.54 -27.84 1.55
C PHE A 112 -22.74 -29.11 2.40
N PRO A 113 -22.23 -29.14 3.67
CA PRO A 113 -22.50 -30.27 4.56
C PRO A 113 -24.01 -30.39 4.82
N PRO A 114 -24.58 -31.61 4.81
CA PRO A 114 -26.02 -31.79 5.00
C PRO A 114 -26.42 -31.41 6.42
N GLU A 115 -27.13 -30.29 6.55
CA GLU A 115 -27.82 -29.89 7.77
C GLU A 115 -28.95 -30.87 8.07
N SER A 116 -28.58 -31.96 8.72
CA SER A 116 -29.53 -32.82 9.42
C SER A 116 -29.35 -32.59 10.91
N SER A 117 -30.06 -31.58 11.41
CA SER A 117 -30.98 -31.70 12.55
C SER A 117 -31.08 -30.37 13.30
N LEU A 118 -32.20 -29.66 13.12
CA LEU A 118 -33.18 -29.32 14.16
C LEU A 118 -34.12 -28.19 13.65
N PRO A 119 -35.35 -28.09 14.19
CA PRO A 119 -36.56 -28.01 13.38
C PRO A 119 -37.08 -26.61 13.11
N CYS A 120 -38.01 -26.59 12.15
CA CYS A 120 -38.93 -25.54 11.74
C CYS A 120 -39.39 -24.61 12.88
N GLU A 121 -39.59 -23.33 12.57
CA GLU A 121 -40.95 -22.75 12.56
C GLU A 121 -40.98 -21.41 11.81
N GLU A 122 -41.81 -21.38 10.78
CA GLU A 122 -42.26 -20.19 10.07
C GLU A 122 -43.05 -19.29 11.03
N THR A 123 -42.72 -18.00 11.06
CA THR A 123 -43.75 -17.00 11.32
C THR A 123 -43.70 -15.91 10.25
N GLN A 124 -44.84 -15.81 9.59
CA GLN A 124 -45.19 -14.92 8.51
C GLN A 124 -45.45 -13.53 9.11
N ASN A 125 -44.68 -12.51 8.72
CA ASN A 125 -45.11 -11.12 8.64
C ASN A 125 -43.94 -10.28 8.14
N SER A 126 -43.96 -9.74 6.92
CA SER A 126 -44.81 -8.64 6.43
C SER A 126 -43.95 -7.39 6.25
N SER A 127 -44.22 -6.69 5.16
CA SER A 127 -43.91 -5.28 4.94
C SER A 127 -42.49 -4.99 4.47
N GLY A 128 -42.40 -4.63 3.19
CA GLY A 128 -41.16 -4.21 2.54
C GLY A 128 -40.49 -3.05 3.26
N HIS A 129 -39.16 -3.13 3.28
CA HIS A 129 -38.29 -1.97 3.27
C HIS A 129 -37.00 -2.43 2.60
N ILE A 130 -36.73 -1.92 1.41
CA ILE A 130 -35.37 -1.90 0.86
C ILE A 130 -34.68 -0.83 1.70
N PRO A 131 -33.77 -1.14 2.65
CA PRO A 131 -33.01 -0.05 3.22
C PRO A 131 -32.07 0.44 2.11
N GLU A 132 -32.26 1.68 1.70
CA GLU A 132 -31.20 2.48 1.12
C GLU A 132 -29.95 2.25 1.96
N ILE A 133 -28.91 1.67 1.34
CA ILE A 133 -27.58 1.64 1.92
C ILE A 133 -27.10 3.09 1.87
N ILE A 134 -27.46 3.84 2.90
CA ILE A 134 -26.82 5.10 3.21
C ILE A 134 -25.54 4.70 3.95
N PRO A 135 -24.34 4.93 3.39
CA PRO A 135 -23.10 4.75 4.14
C PRO A 135 -23.01 5.89 5.15
N HIS A 136 -23.69 5.76 6.28
CA HIS A 136 -23.37 6.56 7.44
C HIS A 136 -22.02 6.04 7.96
N PRO A 137 -20.98 6.90 8.08
CA PRO A 137 -19.80 6.52 8.84
C PRO A 137 -20.24 6.52 10.30
N ALA A 138 -20.81 5.40 10.74
CA ALA A 138 -21.18 5.20 12.12
C ALA A 138 -19.86 5.02 12.87
N ILE A 139 -19.28 6.15 13.31
CA ILE A 139 -18.16 6.17 14.23
C ILE A 139 -18.62 5.39 15.47
N GLN A 140 -18.02 4.23 15.68
CA GLN A 140 -18.28 3.37 16.83
C GLN A 140 -17.22 3.68 17.91
N THR A 141 -17.63 3.61 19.17
CA THR A 141 -16.72 3.69 20.33
C THR A 141 -16.33 2.30 20.79
N CYS A 142 -15.08 2.11 21.22
CA CYS A 142 -14.63 0.85 21.80
C CYS A 142 -15.40 0.50 23.10
N PRO A 143 -16.00 -0.69 23.22
CA PRO A 143 -16.76 -1.10 24.41
C PRO A 143 -15.89 -1.44 25.63
N VAL A 144 -14.58 -1.59 25.46
CA VAL A 144 -13.66 -1.94 26.55
C VAL A 144 -13.15 -0.70 27.28
N CYS A 145 -12.74 0.34 26.55
CA CYS A 145 -12.12 1.53 27.13
C CYS A 145 -12.92 2.83 26.93
N TYR A 146 -13.91 2.86 26.03
CA TYR A 146 -14.74 4.03 25.70
C TYR A 146 -13.98 5.29 25.23
N GLU A 147 -12.65 5.23 25.04
CA GLU A 147 -11.83 6.37 24.64
C GLU A 147 -11.41 6.31 23.15
N PHE A 148 -11.59 5.17 22.50
CA PHE A 148 -11.27 4.99 21.08
C PHE A 148 -12.53 5.07 20.21
N GLU A 149 -12.55 6.01 19.26
CA GLU A 149 -13.62 6.25 18.29
C GLU A 149 -13.12 5.96 16.87
N GLY A 150 -13.85 5.17 16.09
CA GLY A 150 -13.48 4.88 14.71
C GLY A 150 -14.48 4.00 13.95
N ASP A 151 -14.14 3.66 12.72
CA ASP A 151 -14.93 2.70 11.93
C ASP A 151 -14.89 1.30 12.57
N GLU A 152 -15.88 0.46 12.28
CA GLU A 152 -16.04 -0.88 12.86
C GLU A 152 -14.74 -1.71 12.85
N LEU A 153 -14.01 -1.69 11.74
CA LEU A 153 -12.73 -2.42 11.61
C LEU A 153 -11.64 -1.85 12.52
N ALA A 154 -11.58 -0.53 12.67
CA ALA A 154 -10.62 0.14 13.54
C ALA A 154 -10.93 -0.17 15.01
N VAL A 155 -12.22 -0.15 15.39
CA VAL A 155 -12.66 -0.53 16.74
C VAL A 155 -12.38 -2.00 17.01
N ALA A 156 -12.66 -2.91 16.07
CA ALA A 156 -12.35 -4.33 16.23
C ALA A 156 -10.85 -4.58 16.47
N HIS A 157 -9.97 -3.98 15.67
CA HIS A 157 -8.53 -4.12 15.86
C HIS A 157 -8.06 -3.54 17.20
N HIS A 158 -8.62 -2.41 17.63
CA HIS A 158 -8.33 -1.81 18.93
C HIS A 158 -8.82 -2.71 20.08
N VAL A 159 -10.02 -3.29 19.98
CA VAL A 159 -10.58 -4.22 20.98
C VAL A 159 -9.65 -5.41 21.18
N ASN A 160 -9.11 -6.00 20.09
CA ASN A 160 -8.15 -7.10 20.19
C ASN A 160 -6.88 -6.74 20.99
N SER A 161 -6.45 -5.47 21.00
CA SER A 161 -5.27 -5.03 21.77
C SER A 161 -5.50 -4.96 23.28
N HIS A 162 -6.73 -5.04 23.76
CA HIS A 162 -7.03 -5.14 25.21
C HIS A 162 -6.90 -6.56 25.76
N PHE A 163 -6.93 -7.57 24.90
CA PHE A 163 -6.94 -8.99 25.28
C PHE A 163 -5.58 -9.69 25.09
N ASP A 164 -4.59 -8.99 24.56
CA ASP A 164 -3.19 -9.43 24.47
C ASP A 164 -2.40 -8.91 25.68
#